data_AF-A0A453PRJ1-F1
#
_entry.id   AF-A0A453PRJ1-F1
#
_cell.length_a   1.000
_cell.length_b   1.000
_cell.length_c   1.000
_cell.angle_alpha   90.00
_cell.angle_beta   90.00
_cell.angle_gamma   90.00
#
_symmetry.space_group_name_H-M   'P 1'
#
loop_
_entity.id
_entity.type
_entity.pdbx_description
1 polymer ?
#
loop_
_entity_poly.entity_id
_entity_poly.type
_entity_poly.pdbx_seq_one_letter_code
_entity_poly.pdbx_strand_id
1 'polypeptide(L)'
;LEKQIVIVCSNLGMLSASVLSIIPLIRPYQWQSLLIPVLPNDMLDFLDAPVPYIVGVQNKTPDLQSRLANAVIIDANKNQIKSASVPQLPQQKELLSALRPYHSRLVGESYLARKRPVYECTDAQGGSSQRFLGSS
;
A
#
# COMPACT_ATOMS: atom_id res chain seq x y z
N LEU A 1 8.02 17.32 -4.01
CA LEU A 1 7.20 16.09 -3.93
C LEU A 1 7.82 15.19 -2.87
N GLU A 2 7.69 15.60 -1.62
CA GLU A 2 8.19 14.88 -0.44
C GLU A 2 6.96 14.56 0.39
N LYS A 3 6.41 13.35 0.21
CA LYS A 3 5.15 12.95 0.84
C LYS A 3 5.43 11.81 1.82
N GLN A 4 4.92 12.00 3.02
CA GLN A 4 4.83 10.97 4.03
C GLN A 4 3.60 10.11 3.72
N ILE A 5 3.78 8.80 3.59
CA ILE A 5 2.72 7.85 3.28
C ILE A 5 2.62 6.86 4.44
N VAL A 6 1.42 6.71 4.99
CA VAL A 6 1.14 5.77 6.08
C VAL A 6 0.06 4.81 5.64
N ILE A 7 0.39 3.52 5.62
CA ILE A 7 -0.56 2.45 5.36
C ILE A 7 -1.04 1.89 6.69
N VAL A 8 -2.35 1.75 6.87
CA VAL A 8 -2.95 1.20 8.07
C VAL A 8 -3.68 -0.10 7.75
N CYS A 9 -3.28 -1.19 8.41
CA CYS A 9 -3.92 -2.49 8.27
C CYS A 9 -3.77 -3.32 9.54
N SER A 10 -4.85 -3.94 10.01
CA SER A 10 -4.82 -4.77 11.23
C SER A 10 -4.08 -6.09 11.02
N ASN A 11 -4.00 -6.57 9.77
CA ASN A 11 -3.29 -7.77 9.37
C ASN A 11 -1.85 -7.41 8.96
N LEU A 12 -0.86 -7.87 9.74
CA LEU A 12 0.56 -7.57 9.51
C LEU A 12 1.10 -8.13 8.18
N GLY A 13 0.59 -9.28 7.73
CA GLY A 13 0.94 -9.84 6.43
C GLY A 13 0.48 -8.95 5.28
N MET A 14 -0.78 -8.48 5.35
CA MET A 14 -1.31 -7.55 4.34
C MET A 14 -0.60 -6.19 4.41
N LEU A 15 -0.32 -5.70 5.62
CA LEU A 15 0.37 -4.45 5.86
C LEU A 15 1.76 -4.44 5.22
N SER A 16 2.58 -5.42 5.57
CA SER A 16 3.94 -5.57 5.05
C SER A 16 3.96 -5.78 3.54
N ALA A 17 3.08 -6.64 3.01
CA ALA A 17 2.96 -6.86 1.57
C ALA A 17 2.55 -5.58 0.83
N SER A 18 1.63 -4.79 1.38
CA SER A 18 1.19 -3.53 0.78
C SER A 18 2.33 -2.52 0.70
N VAL A 19 3.09 -2.35 1.80
CA VAL A 19 4.25 -1.44 1.83
C VAL A 19 5.35 -1.91 0.86
N LEU A 20 5.70 -3.20 0.89
CA LEU A 20 6.76 -3.76 0.04
C LEU A 20 6.39 -3.79 -1.44
N SER A 21 5.09 -3.92 -1.77
CA SER A 21 4.63 -3.92 -3.17
C SER A 21 4.92 -2.61 -3.91
N ILE A 22 5.18 -1.51 -3.20
CA ILE A 22 5.54 -0.24 -3.82
C ILE A 22 6.87 -0.35 -4.58
N ILE A 23 7.83 -1.14 -4.08
CA ILE A 23 9.16 -1.29 -4.69
C ILE A 23 9.08 -1.77 -6.16
N PRO A 24 8.39 -2.89 -6.49
CA PRO A 24 8.24 -3.30 -7.88
C PRO A 24 7.32 -2.37 -8.69
N LEU A 25 6.34 -1.70 -8.07
CA LEU A 25 5.39 -0.82 -8.76
C LEU A 25 6.02 0.45 -9.33
N ILE A 26 7.11 0.94 -8.74
CA ILE A 26 7.76 2.18 -9.17
C ILE A 26 8.89 1.95 -10.18
N ARG A 27 9.12 0.72 -10.65
CA ARG A 27 10.16 0.44 -11.64
C ARG A 27 9.97 1.29 -12.91
N PRO A 28 11.06 1.71 -13.58
CA PRO A 28 12.47 1.43 -13.27
C PRO A 28 13.05 2.30 -12.15
N TYR A 29 12.26 3.20 -11.54
CA TYR A 29 12.71 4.03 -10.44
C TYR A 29 12.95 3.22 -9.18
N GLN A 30 13.79 3.76 -8.31
CA GLN A 30 14.11 3.19 -7.02
C GLN A 30 13.65 4.14 -5.92
N TRP A 31 13.01 3.59 -4.89
CA TRP A 31 12.68 4.34 -3.70
C TRP A 31 13.97 4.64 -2.94
N GLN A 32 14.25 5.92 -2.69
CA GLN A 32 15.50 6.37 -2.04
C GLN A 32 15.31 6.79 -0.58
N SER A 33 14.09 6.63 -0.06
CA SER A 33 13.74 7.15 1.26
C SER A 33 13.38 6.02 2.23
N LEU A 34 12.89 6.37 3.42
CA LEU A 34 12.54 5.38 4.42
C LEU A 34 11.35 4.54 3.95
N LEU A 35 11.46 3.23 4.10
CA LEU A 35 10.41 2.26 3.85
C LEU A 35 10.38 1.28 5.01
N ILE A 36 9.35 1.38 5.86
CA ILE A 36 9.21 0.57 7.08
C ILE A 36 7.92 -0.25 6.94
N PRO A 37 7.99 -1.54 6.57
CA PRO A 37 6.80 -2.35 6.32
C PRO A 37 5.84 -2.45 7.51
N VAL A 38 6.40 -2.48 8.72
CA VAL A 38 5.64 -2.47 9.98
C VAL A 38 6.43 -1.62 10.98
N LEU A 39 5.85 -0.48 11.38
CA LEU A 39 6.37 0.38 12.43
C LEU A 39 5.80 -0.08 13.79
N PRO A 40 6.65 -0.44 14.77
CA PRO A 40 6.21 -0.77 16.12
C PRO A 40 5.49 0.41 16.78
N ASN A 41 4.53 0.12 17.66
CA ASN A 41 3.77 1.16 18.37
C ASN A 41 4.66 2.05 19.27
N ASP A 42 5.76 1.51 19.78
CA ASP A 42 6.69 2.24 20.65
C ASP A 42 7.65 3.15 19.85
N MET A 43 7.50 3.18 18.51
CA MET A 43 8.33 3.96 17.58
C MET A 43 7.48 4.95 16.77
N LEU A 44 6.30 5.36 17.25
CA LEU A 44 5.45 6.31 16.54
C LEU A 44 6.06 7.71 16.40
N ASP A 45 7.05 8.06 17.22
CA ASP A 45 7.80 9.32 17.09
C ASP A 45 8.57 9.43 15.76
N PHE A 46 8.81 8.31 15.06
CA PHE A 46 9.36 8.34 13.70
C PHE A 46 8.45 9.06 12.69
N LEU A 47 7.16 9.17 12.96
CA LEU A 47 6.21 9.85 12.08
C LEU A 47 6.42 11.36 12.03
N ASP A 48 7.12 11.93 13.01
CA ASP A 48 7.44 13.36 13.02
C ASP A 48 8.70 13.68 12.20
N ALA A 49 9.34 12.68 11.59
CA ALA A 49 10.54 12.89 10.79
C ALA A 49 10.24 13.78 9.57
N PRO A 50 11.07 14.82 9.31
CA PRO A 50 10.83 15.78 8.22
C PRO A 50 11.14 15.23 6.82
N VAL A 51 11.48 13.94 6.71
CA VAL A 51 11.86 13.28 5.46
C VAL A 51 10.67 12.55 4.85
N PRO A 52 10.68 12.28 3.52
CA PRO A 52 9.72 11.35 2.94
C PRO A 52 9.83 9.98 3.60
N TYR A 53 8.70 9.27 3.71
CA TYR A 53 8.71 7.90 4.17
C TYR A 53 7.46 7.17 3.69
N ILE A 54 7.56 5.85 3.63
CA ILE A 54 6.42 4.95 3.54
C ILE A 54 6.48 4.03 4.75
N VAL A 55 5.46 4.06 5.59
CA VAL A 55 5.42 3.24 6.79
C VAL A 55 4.09 2.51 6.94
N GLY A 56 4.13 1.27 7.43
CA GLY A 56 2.95 0.51 7.79
C GLY A 56 2.68 0.60 9.29
N VAL A 57 1.45 0.92 9.70
CA VAL A 57 1.03 0.96 11.11
C VAL A 57 -0.15 0.01 11.31
N GLN A 58 -0.11 -0.82 12.36
CA GLN A 58 -1.15 -1.83 12.56
C GLN A 58 -2.47 -1.22 13.03
N ASN A 59 -2.40 -0.29 13.98
CA ASN A 59 -3.56 0.26 14.67
C ASN A 59 -3.71 1.75 14.42
N LYS A 60 -4.96 2.18 14.17
CA LYS A 60 -5.30 3.58 14.04
C LYS A 60 -5.57 4.17 15.42
N THR A 61 -4.58 4.85 16.00
CA THR A 61 -4.78 5.61 17.24
C THR A 61 -5.26 7.04 16.93
N PRO A 62 -5.94 7.72 17.86
CA PRO A 62 -6.26 9.14 17.70
C PRO A 62 -4.99 10.00 17.60
N ASP A 63 -3.93 9.64 18.33
CA ASP A 63 -2.61 10.28 18.25
C ASP A 63 -1.99 10.19 16.85
N LEU A 64 -2.22 9.08 16.14
CA LEU A 64 -1.80 8.91 14.75
C LEU A 64 -2.48 9.93 13.81
N GLN A 65 -3.73 10.32 14.07
CA GLN A 65 -4.45 11.27 13.21
C GLN A 65 -3.91 12.69 13.34
N SER A 66 -3.50 13.12 14.54
CA SER A 66 -2.94 14.46 14.76
C SER A 66 -1.55 14.60 14.12
N ARG A 67 -0.68 13.59 14.30
CA ARG A 67 0.68 13.59 13.72
C ARG A 67 0.70 13.54 12.20
N LEU A 68 -0.32 12.95 11.58
CA LEU A 68 -0.37 12.70 10.13
C LEU A 68 -1.23 13.70 9.34
N ALA A 69 -1.51 14.89 9.88
CA ALA A 69 -2.39 15.87 9.23
C ALA A 69 -1.99 16.20 7.77
N ASN A 70 -0.69 16.17 7.47
CA ASN A 70 -0.14 16.46 6.14
C ASN A 70 0.28 15.21 5.33
N ALA A 71 0.16 14.02 5.93
CA ALA A 71 0.54 12.77 5.32
C ALA A 71 -0.61 12.15 4.50
N VAL A 72 -0.25 11.26 3.57
CA VAL A 72 -1.21 10.43 2.85
C VAL A 72 -1.48 9.18 3.68
N ILE A 73 -2.70 9.02 4.17
CA ILE A 73 -3.10 7.86 4.97
C ILE A 73 -3.93 6.92 4.11
N ILE A 74 -3.46 5.68 3.97
CA ILE A 74 -4.13 4.60 3.24
C ILE A 74 -4.66 3.60 4.27
N ASP A 75 -5.97 3.63 4.52
CA ASP A 75 -6.65 2.70 5.43
C ASP A 75 -7.09 1.46 4.64
N ALA A 76 -6.23 0.44 4.62
CA ALA A 76 -6.46 -0.80 3.87
C ALA A 76 -7.60 -1.64 4.45
N ASN A 77 -7.87 -1.50 5.76
CA ASN A 77 -9.00 -2.17 6.41
C ASN A 77 -10.34 -1.64 5.88
N LYS A 78 -10.41 -0.34 5.60
CA LYS A 78 -11.62 0.35 5.15
C LYS A 78 -11.64 0.65 3.65
N ASN A 79 -10.57 0.32 2.94
CA ASN A 79 -10.33 0.69 1.56
C ASN A 79 -10.52 2.20 1.32
N GLN A 80 -9.91 3.03 2.17
CA GLN A 80 -10.06 4.50 2.14
C GLN A 80 -8.71 5.19 2.08
N ILE A 81 -8.66 6.31 1.36
CA ILE A 81 -7.49 7.18 1.31
C ILE A 81 -7.87 8.53 1.92
N LYS A 82 -7.09 8.99 2.89
CA LYS A 82 -7.17 10.35 3.43
C LYS A 82 -5.91 11.10 3.01
N SER A 83 -6.07 12.16 2.24
CA SER A 83 -4.99 13.05 1.83
C SER A 83 -5.57 14.41 1.52
N ALA A 84 -4.81 15.47 1.80
CA ALA A 84 -5.16 16.83 1.37
C ALA A 84 -5.19 16.96 -0.16
N SER A 85 -4.37 16.18 -0.88
CA SER A 85 -4.36 16.15 -2.33
C SER A 85 -3.79 14.83 -2.85
N VAL A 86 -4.55 14.09 -3.65
CA VAL A 86 -4.02 12.97 -4.43
C VAL A 86 -3.66 13.51 -5.82
N PRO A 87 -2.39 13.39 -6.27
CA PRO A 87 -2.01 13.85 -7.60
C PRO A 87 -2.78 13.06 -8.66
N GLN A 88 -3.25 13.75 -9.69
CA GLN A 88 -3.85 13.08 -10.85
C GLN A 88 -2.75 12.43 -11.67
N LEU A 89 -2.88 11.13 -11.90
CA LEU A 89 -1.94 10.41 -12.75
C LEU A 89 -2.25 10.71 -14.22
N PRO A 90 -1.21 10.94 -15.06
CA PRO A 90 -1.42 10.93 -16.50
C PRO A 90 -1.99 9.57 -16.92
N GLN A 91 -2.89 9.55 -17.90
CA GLN A 91 -3.48 8.32 -18.45
C GLN A 91 -4.15 7.40 -17.41
N GLN A 92 -4.77 7.98 -16.38
CA GLN A 92 -5.42 7.22 -15.31
C GLN A 92 -6.48 6.24 -15.85
N LYS A 93 -7.23 6.62 -16.91
CA LYS A 93 -8.29 5.76 -17.47
C LYS A 93 -7.71 4.52 -18.13
N GLU A 94 -6.60 4.66 -18.84
CA GLU A 94 -5.87 3.59 -19.50
C GLU A 94 -5.24 2.65 -18.46
N LEU A 95 -4.65 3.20 -17.39
CA LEU A 95 -4.14 2.39 -16.29
C LEU A 95 -5.27 1.57 -15.62
N LEU A 96 -6.42 2.20 -15.38
CA LEU A 96 -7.58 1.50 -14.81
C LEU A 96 -8.10 0.42 -15.76
N SER A 97 -8.14 0.65 -17.07
CA SER A 97 -8.58 -0.36 -18.04
C SER A 97 -7.62 -1.56 -18.09
N ALA A 98 -6.32 -1.33 -18.00
CA ALA A 98 -5.30 -2.37 -17.92
C ALA A 98 -5.37 -3.18 -16.61
N LEU A 99 -5.72 -2.54 -15.48
CA LEU A 99 -5.83 -3.19 -14.17
C LEU A 99 -7.13 -3.99 -13.98
N ARG A 100 -8.23 -3.58 -14.61
CA ARG A 100 -9.55 -4.22 -14.51
C ARG A 100 -9.54 -5.76 -14.63
N PRO A 101 -8.94 -6.39 -15.66
CA PRO A 101 -8.99 -7.84 -15.80
C PRO A 101 -8.31 -8.58 -14.63
N TYR A 102 -7.18 -8.05 -14.15
CA TYR A 102 -6.46 -8.62 -13.00
C TYR A 102 -7.25 -8.44 -11.71
N HIS A 103 -7.79 -7.24 -11.50
CA HIS A 103 -8.62 -6.94 -10.34
C HIS A 103 -9.86 -7.85 -10.26
N SER A 104 -10.60 -8.03 -11.36
CA SER A 104 -11.77 -8.91 -11.38
C SER A 104 -11.43 -10.36 -11.03
N ARG A 105 -10.31 -10.87 -11.55
CA ARG A 105 -9.83 -12.23 -11.23
C ARG A 105 -9.48 -12.36 -9.75
N LEU A 106 -8.70 -11.41 -9.21
CA LEU A 106 -8.26 -11.42 -7.82
C LEU A 106 -9.43 -11.24 -6.83
N VAL A 107 -10.41 -10.39 -7.15
CA VAL A 107 -11.61 -10.20 -6.32
C VAL A 107 -12.48 -11.46 -6.31
N GLY A 108 -12.63 -12.14 -7.45
CA GLY A 108 -13.33 -13.42 -7.52
C GLY A 108 -12.70 -14.49 -6.61
N GLU A 109 -11.36 -14.56 -6.58
CA GLU A 109 -10.62 -15.46 -5.69
C GLU A 109 -10.58 -14.98 -4.23
N SER A 110 -10.76 -13.68 -3.97
CA SER A 110 -10.71 -13.09 -2.62
C SER A 110 -11.80 -13.62 -1.67
N TYR A 111 -12.95 -14.04 -2.22
CA TYR A 111 -13.98 -14.73 -1.43
C TYR A 111 -13.47 -16.05 -0.82
N LEU A 112 -12.59 -16.77 -1.53
CA LEU A 112 -11.92 -17.98 -1.05
C LEU A 112 -10.67 -17.66 -0.21
N ALA A 113 -10.01 -16.53 -0.48
CA ALA A 113 -8.79 -16.10 0.21
C ALA A 113 -9.01 -15.62 1.65
N ARG A 114 -10.23 -15.22 2.05
CA ARG A 114 -10.55 -14.84 3.45
C ARG A 114 -10.21 -15.91 4.49
N LYS A 115 -10.06 -17.17 4.08
CA LYS A 115 -9.68 -18.29 4.95
C LYS A 115 -8.20 -18.67 4.87
N ARG A 116 -7.42 -18.05 3.98
CA ARG A 116 -6.02 -18.41 3.74
C ARG A 116 -5.07 -17.47 4.47
N PRO A 117 -3.98 -17.98 5.04
CA PRO A 117 -2.94 -17.14 5.60
C PRO A 117 -2.26 -16.33 4.48
N VAL A 118 -1.89 -15.08 4.79
CA VAL A 118 -1.37 -14.11 3.80
C VAL A 118 -0.03 -14.55 3.17
N TYR A 119 0.71 -15.46 3.80
CA TYR A 119 1.96 -16.00 3.25
C TYR A 119 1.75 -17.03 2.13
N GLU A 120 0.53 -17.54 1.92
CA GLU A 120 0.22 -18.47 0.83
C GLU A 120 -0.22 -17.71 -0.42
N CYS A 121 0.72 -17.53 -1.36
CA CYS A 121 0.45 -16.97 -2.68
C CYS A 121 -0.13 -18.04 -3.62
N THR A 122 -1.22 -17.75 -4.31
CA THR A 122 -1.77 -18.64 -5.36
C THR A 122 -1.06 -18.42 -6.69
N ASP A 123 -1.04 -19.45 -7.56
CA ASP A 123 -0.53 -19.32 -8.92
C ASP A 123 -1.23 -18.21 -9.72
N ALA A 124 -2.51 -17.99 -9.45
CA ALA A 124 -3.28 -16.92 -10.05
C ALA A 124 -2.87 -15.52 -9.55
N GLN A 125 -2.55 -15.37 -8.26
CA GLN A 125 -1.98 -14.15 -7.70
C GLN A 125 -0.60 -13.88 -8.29
N GLY A 126 0.30 -14.87 -8.24
CA GLY A 126 1.64 -14.77 -8.81
C GLY A 126 1.63 -14.44 -10.30
N GLY A 127 0.81 -15.14 -11.09
CA GLY A 127 0.69 -14.91 -12.52
C GLY A 127 0.08 -13.54 -12.87
N SER A 128 -0.90 -13.07 -12.09
CA SER A 128 -1.49 -11.73 -12.30
C SER A 128 -0.49 -10.62 -11.99
N SER A 129 0.27 -10.75 -10.90
CA SER A 129 1.33 -9.80 -10.53
C SER A 129 2.46 -9.77 -11.56
N GLN A 130 2.95 -10.93 -12.01
CA GLN A 130 4.01 -11.00 -13.03
C GLN A 130 3.57 -10.38 -14.35
N ARG A 131 2.34 -10.65 -14.80
CA ARG A 131 1.82 -10.11 -16.06
C ARG A 131 1.65 -8.60 -16.00
N PHE A 132 1.19 -8.07 -14.87
CA PHE A 132 1.10 -6.62 -14.68
C PHE A 132 2.48 -5.97 -14.65
N LEU A 133 3.38 -6.45 -13.79
CA LEU A 133 4.73 -5.88 -13.62
C LEU A 133 5.63 -6.06 -14.85
N GLY A 134 5.43 -7.11 -15.65
CA GLY A 134 6.15 -7.33 -16.91
C GLY A 134 5.59 -6.54 -18.10
N SER A 135 4.42 -5.91 -17.94
CA SER A 135 3.82 -5.03 -18.96
C SER A 135 4.06 -3.53 -18.69
N SER A 136 4.68 -3.21 -17.54
CA SER A 136 4.97 -1.84 -17.09
C SER A 136 6.38 -1.40 -17.47
#